data_AF-A0A0F9FS63-F1
#
_entry.id   AF-A0A0F9FS63-F1
#
_cell.length_a   1.000
_cell.length_b   1.000
_cell.length_c   1.000
_cell.angle_alpha   90.00
_cell.angle_beta   90.00
_cell.angle_gamma   90.00
#
_symmetry.space_group_name_H-M   'P 1'
#
loop_
_entity.id
_entity.type
_entity.pdbx_description
1 polymer ?
#
loop_
_entity_poly.entity_id
_entity_poly.type
_entity_poly.pdbx_seq_one_letter_code
_entity_poly.pdbx_strand_id
1 'polypeptide(L)' 'MKMPAAWICEGDLIDLAGDPYADPDDEHANWFESEYLKVVQIIRETPKCVAIGFEGFDLVGFPVDHILNVAGRERP' A
#
# COMPACT_ATOMS: atom_id res chain seq x y z
N MET A 1 -2.72 -1.90 -11.47
CA MET A 1 -1.77 -2.99 -11.78
C MET A 1 -1.47 -3.71 -10.48
N LYS A 2 -1.52 -5.04 -10.45
CA LYS A 2 -1.22 -5.80 -9.23
C LYS A 2 0.26 -6.17 -9.17
N MET A 3 0.93 -5.93 -8.05
CA MET A 3 2.33 -6.32 -7.87
C MET A 3 2.67 -6.60 -6.40
N PRO A 4 3.76 -7.34 -6.13
CA PRO A 4 4.22 -7.60 -4.77
C PRO A 4 4.62 -6.32 -4.03
N ALA A 5 4.42 -6.28 -2.71
CA ALA A 5 4.80 -5.17 -1.84
C ALA A 5 6.30 -4.83 -1.95
N ALA A 6 7.16 -5.84 -2.18
CA ALA A 6 8.58 -5.63 -2.42
C ALA A 6 8.94 -4.83 -3.68
N TRP A 7 7.98 -4.60 -4.59
CA TRP A 7 8.18 -3.89 -5.85
C TRP A 7 7.57 -2.49 -5.85
N ILE A 8 6.93 -2.10 -4.75
CA ILE A 8 6.36 -0.78 -4.56
C ILE A 8 7.47 0.25 -4.36
N CYS A 9 7.29 1.40 -4.98
CA CYS A 9 8.20 2.52 -4.92
C CYS A 9 7.51 3.77 -4.36
N GLU A 10 8.31 4.69 -3.82
CA GLU A 10 7.84 6.05 -3.52
C GLU A 10 7.27 6.70 -4.80
N GLY A 11 6.13 7.39 -4.66
CA GLY A 11 5.36 7.96 -5.77
C GLY A 11 4.33 7.02 -6.40
N ASP A 12 4.30 5.73 -6.04
CA ASP A 12 3.22 4.82 -6.44
C ASP A 12 1.91 5.27 -5.76
N LEU A 13 0.80 5.19 -6.50
CA LEU A 13 -0.55 5.40 -5.96
C LEU A 13 -1.19 4.03 -5.74
N ILE A 14 -1.49 3.69 -4.50
CA ILE A 14 -2.00 2.37 -4.09
C ILE A 14 -3.46 2.50 -3.71
N ASP A 15 -4.27 1.59 -4.20
CA ASP A 15 -5.64 1.39 -3.74
C ASP A 15 -5.64 0.39 -2.57
N LEU A 16 -5.98 0.87 -1.38
CA LEU A 16 -5.99 0.11 -0.13
C LEU A 16 -7.38 -0.36 0.30
N ALA A 17 -8.42 -0.06 -0.48
CA ALA A 17 -9.78 -0.43 -0.12
C ALA A 17 -9.91 -1.95 0.09
N GLY A 18 -10.28 -2.35 1.31
CA GLY A 18 -10.43 -3.76 1.70
C GLY A 18 -9.11 -4.53 1.79
N ASP A 19 -7.96 -3.86 1.89
CA ASP A 19 -6.69 -4.53 2.12
C ASP A 19 -6.59 -5.01 3.58
N PRO A 20 -6.39 -6.32 3.84
CA PRO A 20 -6.45 -6.87 5.20
C PRO A 20 -5.32 -6.43 6.13
N TYR A 21 -4.24 -5.82 5.60
CA TYR A 21 -3.15 -5.27 6.40
C TYR A 21 -3.33 -3.78 6.67
N ALA A 22 -3.91 -3.03 5.73
CA ALA A 22 -4.13 -1.59 5.87
C ALA A 22 -5.49 -1.25 6.52
N ASP A 23 -6.52 -2.05 6.28
CA ASP A 23 -7.87 -1.94 6.83
C ASP A 23 -8.35 -3.32 7.35
N PRO A 24 -7.80 -3.81 8.48
CA PRO A 24 -8.12 -5.15 9.00
C PRO A 24 -9.57 -5.30 9.47
N ASP A 25 -10.23 -4.20 9.81
CA ASP A 25 -11.60 -4.17 10.31
C ASP A 25 -12.63 -3.93 9.18
N ASP A 26 -12.16 -3.70 7.95
CA ASP A 26 -12.97 -3.50 6.73
C ASP A 26 -14.02 -2.38 6.91
N GLU A 27 -13.69 -1.38 7.74
CA GLU A 27 -14.66 -0.39 8.20
C GLU A 27 -15.15 0.49 7.04
N HIS A 28 -14.36 0.57 5.97
CA HIS A 28 -14.56 1.49 4.86
C HIS A 28 -14.90 0.83 3.53
N ALA A 29 -14.76 -0.50 3.39
CA ALA A 29 -14.97 -1.17 2.10
C ALA A 29 -16.42 -1.09 1.58
N ASN A 30 -17.40 -0.85 2.46
CA ASN A 30 -18.79 -0.64 2.03
C ASN A 30 -19.10 0.83 1.66
N TRP A 31 -18.20 1.76 1.97
CA TRP A 31 -18.41 3.20 1.78
C TRP A 31 -17.59 3.79 0.63
N PHE A 32 -16.45 3.17 0.31
CA PHE A 32 -15.57 3.62 -0.77
C PHE A 32 -15.24 2.46 -1.72
N GLU A 33 -15.55 2.63 -3.01
CA GLU A 33 -15.17 1.66 -4.06
C GLU A 33 -13.64 1.59 -4.27
N SER A 34 -12.90 2.59 -3.79
CA SER A 34 -11.44 2.66 -3.86
C SER A 34 -10.90 3.62 -2.80
N GLU A 35 -9.68 3.36 -2.32
CA GLU A 35 -8.98 4.21 -1.34
C GLU A 35 -7.54 4.45 -1.81
N TYR A 36 -7.36 5.50 -2.60
CA TYR A 36 -6.08 5.79 -3.24
C TYR A 36 -5.17 6.61 -2.33
N LEU A 37 -4.07 6.01 -1.87
CA LEU A 37 -3.02 6.68 -1.11
C LEU A 37 -1.68 6.67 -1.84
N LYS A 38 -0.97 7.80 -1.75
CA LYS A 38 0.36 7.97 -2.36
C LYS A 38 1.42 7.43 -1.43
N VAL A 39 2.33 6.61 -1.95
CA VAL A 39 3.50 6.14 -1.21
C VAL A 39 4.51 7.27 -1.09
N VAL A 40 4.90 7.61 0.14
CA VAL A 40 5.91 8.64 0.45
C VAL A 40 7.16 8.08 1.08
N GLN A 41 7.12 6.81 1.53
CA GLN A 41 8.26 6.18 2.20
C GLN A 41 8.23 4.65 2.03
N ILE A 42 9.40 4.04 1.81
CA ILE A 42 9.59 2.59 1.86
C ILE A 42 10.72 2.24 2.82
N ILE A 43 10.42 1.41 3.83
CA ILE A 43 11.41 0.90 4.79
C ILE A 43 11.44 -0.63 4.71
N ARG A 44 12.59 -1.20 4.37
CA ARG A 44 12.79 -2.65 4.44
C ARG A 44 13.19 -3.06 5.86
N GLU A 45 12.21 -3.44 6.66
CA GLU A 45 12.43 -3.83 8.07
C GLU A 45 13.15 -5.17 8.19
N THR A 46 12.76 -6.16 7.36
CA THR A 46 13.36 -7.50 7.35
C THR A 46 13.45 -8.06 5.92
N PRO A 47 14.08 -9.23 5.70
CA PRO A 47 14.02 -9.88 4.40
C PRO A 47 12.60 -10.26 3.94
N LYS A 48 11.62 -10.34 4.86
CA LYS A 48 10.25 -10.81 4.61
C LYS A 48 9.16 -9.75 4.81
N CYS A 49 9.51 -8.55 5.28
CA CYS A 49 8.56 -7.46 5.56
C CYS A 49 9.06 -6.13 4.98
N VAL A 50 8.15 -5.35 4.43
CA VAL A 50 8.36 -3.96 4.01
C VAL A 50 7.32 -3.10 4.71
N ALA A 51 7.74 -2.01 5.34
CA ALA A 51 6.84 -0.98 5.81
C ALA A 51 6.69 0.10 4.73
N ILE A 52 5.45 0.41 4.37
CA ILE A 52 5.08 1.39 3.36
C ILE A 52 4.40 2.55 4.08
N GLY A 53 4.97 3.75 3.95
CA GLY A 53 4.41 4.99 4.46
C GLY A 53 3.59 5.68 3.38
N PHE A 54 2.39 6.14 3.74
CA PHE A 54 1.43 6.76 2.85
C PHE A 54 1.23 8.25 3.20
N GLU A 55 0.97 9.09 2.20
CA GLU A 55 0.75 10.53 2.39
C GLU A 55 -0.48 10.78 3.29
N GLY A 56 -0.27 11.41 4.45
CA GLY A 56 -1.33 11.72 5.40
C GLY A 56 -1.85 10.53 6.22
N PHE A 57 -1.14 9.39 6.18
CA PHE A 57 -1.52 8.15 6.86
C PHE A 57 -0.30 7.48 7.52
N ASP A 58 -0.54 6.49 8.37
CA ASP A 58 0.51 5.76 9.08
C ASP A 58 1.32 4.82 8.18
N LEU A 59 2.41 4.28 8.74
CA LEU A 59 3.21 3.22 8.12
C LEU A 59 2.51 1.87 8.31
N VAL A 60 2.34 1.12 7.21
CA VAL A 60 1.76 -0.22 7.23
C VAL A 60 2.81 -1.25 6.81
N GLY A 61 2.97 -2.29 7.63
CA GLY A 61 3.87 -3.41 7.36
C GLY A 61 3.18 -4.47 6.50
N PHE A 62 3.82 -4.83 5.39
CA PHE A 62 3.34 -5.86 4.46
C PHE A 62 4.38 -6.99 4.29
N PRO A 63 3.92 -8.25 4.17
CA PRO A 63 4.76 -9.31 3.61
C PRO A 63 5.28 -8.92 2.23
N VAL A 64 6.55 -9.23 1.94
CA VAL A 64 7.21 -8.87 0.65
C VAL A 64 6.47 -9.37 -0.59
N ASP A 65 5.73 -10.47 -0.46
CA ASP A 65 4.96 -11.14 -1.50
C ASP A 65 3.46 -10.77 -1.50
N HIS A 66 3.00 -9.95 -0.55
CA HIS A 66 1.64 -9.44 -0.52
C HIS A 66 1.35 -8.61 -1.76
N ILE A 67 0.18 -8.82 -2.38
CA ILE A 67 -0.13 -8.23 -3.69
C ILE A 67 -0.96 -6.96 -3.50
N LEU A 68 -0.38 -5.82 -3.85
CA LEU A 68 -1.02 -4.50 -3.78
C LEU A 68 -1.52 -4.04 -5.15
N ASN A 69 -2.60 -3.26 -5.16
CA ASN A 69 -3.18 -2.68 -6.37
C ASN A 69 -2.64 -1.27 -6.63
N VAL A 70 -1.70 -1.15 -7.57
CA VAL A 70 -1.09 0.12 -7.97
C VAL A 70 -1.94 0.79 -9.05
N ALA A 71 -2.64 1.87 -8.71
CA ALA A 71 -3.51 2.64 -9.60
C ALA A 71 -2.73 3.57 -10.53
N GLY A 72 -1.54 4.02 -10.12
CA GLY A 72 -0.72 4.94 -10.90
C GLY A 72 0.72 5.01 -10.42
N ARG A 73 1.59 5.55 -11.27
CA ARG A 73 2.99 5.84 -10.96
C ARG A 73 3.28 7.28 -11.35
N GLU A 74 3.65 8.12 -10.40
CA GLU A 74 4.40 9.31 -10.77
C GLU A 74 5.79 8.86 -11.23
N ARG A 75 6.07 8.99 -12.53
CA ARG A 75 7.44 8.94 -13.02
C ARG A 75 8.05 10.33 -12.80
N PRO A 76 9.33 10.42 -12.38
CA PRO A 76 10.06 11.68 -12.51
C PRO A 76 10.17 12.13 -13.97
#